data_AF-A0A6A5VL47-F1
#
_entry.id   AF-A0A6A5VL47-F1
#
_cell.length_a   1.000
_cell.length_b   1.000
_cell.length_c   1.000
_cell.angle_alpha   90.00
_cell.angle_beta   90.00
_cell.angle_gamma   90.00
#
_symmetry.space_group_name_H-M   'P 1'
#
loop_
_entity.id
_entity.type
_entity.pdbx_description
1 polymer ?
#
loop_
_entity_poly.entity_id
_entity_poly.type
_entity_poly.pdbx_seq_one_letter_code
_entity_poly.pdbx_strand_id
1 'polypeptide(L)' 'MDPIQAAIDEIKSREQGEDFSYTEVATRYGINCSTLSRRHRGVTASLAATTND' A
#
# COMPACT_ATOMS: atom_id res chain seq x y z
N MET A 1 10.92 3.84 11.75
CA MET A 1 10.06 3.18 10.74
C MET A 1 8.94 4.14 10.38
N ASP A 2 8.75 4.49 9.10
CA ASP A 2 7.57 5.24 8.66
C ASP A 2 6.37 4.26 8.67
N PRO A 3 5.33 4.50 9.51
CA PRO A 3 4.18 3.60 9.62
C PRO A 3 3.42 3.47 8.29
N ILE A 4 3.49 4.48 7.42
CA ILE A 4 2.87 4.40 6.10
C ILE A 4 3.67 3.48 5.19
N GLN A 5 5.01 3.50 5.26
CA GLN A 5 5.84 2.59 4.46
C GLN A 5 5.64 1.14 4.92
N ALA A 6 5.59 0.90 6.24
CA ALA A 6 5.32 -0.42 6.80
C ALA A 6 3.96 -0.98 6.33
N ALA A 7 2.92 -0.14 6.30
CA ALA A 7 1.61 -0.52 5.80
C ALA A 7 1.60 -0.84 4.28
N ILE A 8 2.39 -0.09 3.49
CA ILE A 8 2.56 -0.37 2.05
C ILE A 8 3.29 -1.69 1.84
N ASP A 9 4.31 -1.98 2.64
CA ASP A 9 5.07 -3.22 2.55
C ASP A 9 4.21 -4.42 2.96
N GLU A 10 3.35 -4.28 3.98
CA GLU A 10 2.34 -5.31 4.32
C GLU A 10 1.41 -5.57 3.14
N ILE A 11 0.85 -4.52 2.52
CA ILE A 11 -0.05 -4.65 1.37
C ILE A 11 0.65 -5.34 0.18
N LYS A 12 1.92 -5.02 -0.09
CA LYS A 12 2.71 -5.65 -1.16
C LYS A 12 3.11 -7.09 -0.84
N SER A 13 3.25 -7.43 0.44
CA SER A 13 3.60 -8.78 0.89
C SER A 13 2.39 -9.71 0.95
N ARG A 14 1.16 -9.18 1.02
CA ARG A 14 -0.06 -9.99 0.85
C ARG A 14 -0.08 -10.52 -0.58
N GLU A 15 -0.28 -11.83 -0.73
CA GLU A 15 -0.22 -12.49 -2.04
C GLU A 15 -1.24 -11.87 -3.02
N GLN A 16 -0.89 -11.85 -4.32
CA GLN A 16 -1.82 -11.43 -5.36
C GLN A 16 -3.03 -12.37 -5.39
N GLY A 17 -4.14 -11.91 -4.85
CA GLY A 17 -5.38 -12.68 -4.75
C GLY A 17 -6.01 -12.70 -3.35
N GLU A 18 -5.29 -12.24 -2.32
CA GLU A 18 -5.88 -12.07 -0.99
C GLU A 18 -6.58 -10.72 -0.88
N ASP A 19 -7.89 -10.74 -0.61
CA ASP A 19 -8.66 -9.52 -0.40
C ASP A 19 -8.20 -8.82 0.88
N PHE A 20 -7.86 -7.53 0.76
CA PHE A 20 -7.52 -6.69 1.90
C PHE A 20 -8.31 -5.39 1.89
N SER A 21 -8.58 -4.88 3.09
CA SER A 21 -9.17 -3.56 3.29
C SER A 21 -8.11 -2.57 3.72
N TYR A 22 -8.00 -1.45 2.99
CA TYR A 22 -7.12 -0.33 3.38
C TYR A 22 -7.45 0.20 4.79
N THR A 23 -8.72 0.16 5.19
CA THR A 23 -9.16 0.63 6.51
C THR A 23 -8.62 -0.27 7.63
N GLU A 24 -8.58 -1.58 7.39
CA GLU A 24 -8.06 -2.53 8.37
C GLU A 24 -6.55 -2.35 8.56
N VAL A 25 -5.80 -2.30 7.45
CA VAL A 25 -4.35 -2.05 7.48
C VAL A 25 -4.06 -0.70 8.13
N ALA A 26 -4.76 0.36 7.73
CA ALA A 26 -4.57 1.69 8.31
C ALA A 26 -4.83 1.74 9.82
N THR A 27 -5.85 1.00 10.30
CA THR A 27 -6.16 0.91 11.73
C THR A 27 -5.05 0.20 12.50
N ARG A 28 -4.48 -0.89 11.97
CA ARG A 28 -3.37 -1.62 12.61
C ARG A 28 -2.13 -0.73 12.82
N TYR A 29 -1.85 0.14 11.85
CA TYR A 29 -0.70 1.05 11.90
C TYR A 29 -1.00 2.44 12.49
N GLY A 30 -2.25 2.71 12.87
CA GLY A 30 -2.67 4.00 13.41
C GLY A 30 -2.56 5.16 12.40
N ILE A 31 -2.69 4.88 11.11
CA ILE A 31 -2.55 5.86 10.03
C ILE A 31 -3.89 6.16 9.36
N ASN A 32 -3.91 7.23 8.57
CA ASN A 32 -5.09 7.59 7.79
C ASN A 32 -5.22 6.73 6.51
N CYS A 33 -6.38 6.09 6.33
CA CYS A 33 -6.69 5.23 5.18
C CYS A 33 -6.58 5.96 3.82
N SER A 34 -7.02 7.22 3.73
CA SER A 34 -6.89 8.03 2.51
C SER A 34 -5.44 8.33 2.16
N THR A 35 -4.58 8.48 3.17
CA THR A 35 -3.13 8.66 2.98
C THR A 35 -2.49 7.37 2.49
N LEU A 36 -2.83 6.24 3.11
CA LEU A 36 -2.32 4.92 2.74
C LEU A 36 -2.69 4.56 1.29
N SER A 37 -3.96 4.69 0.93
CA SER A 37 -4.45 4.38 -0.42
C SER A 37 -3.82 5.27 -1.49
N ARG A 38 -3.65 6.58 -1.24
CA ARG A 38 -3.00 7.50 -2.18
C ARG A 38 -1.54 7.14 -2.40
N ARG A 39 -0.78 6.89 -1.33
CA ARG A 39 0.63 6.49 -1.46
C ARG A 39 0.77 5.12 -2.11
N HIS A 40 -0.03 4.12 -1.72
CA HIS A 40 0.03 2.80 -2.35
C HIS A 40 -0.26 2.88 -3.86
N ARG A 41 -1.35 3.54 -4.26
CA ARG A 41 -1.71 3.71 -5.68
C ARG A 41 -0.68 4.53 -6.46
N GLY A 42 -0.13 5.59 -5.86
CA GLY A 42 0.93 6.40 -6.46
C GLY A 42 2.22 5.60 -6.68
N VAL A 43 2.61 4.78 -5.70
CA VAL A 43 3.77 3.88 -5.80
C VAL A 43 3.57 2.82 -6.87
N THR A 44 2.38 2.21 -6.94
CA THR A 44 2.05 1.23 -7.99
C THR A 44 2.03 1.87 -9.37
N ALA A 45 1.54 3.09 -9.53
CA ALA A 45 1.55 3.80 -10.81
C ALA A 45 2.98 4.11 -11.29
N SER A 46 3.88 4.52 -10.39
CA SER A 46 5.30 4.71 -10.73
C SER A 46 6.00 3.41 -11.13
N LEU A 47 5.68 2.30 -10.44
CA LEU A 47 6.26 0.99 -10.77
C LEU A 47 5.72 0.46 -12.12
N ALA A 48 4.43 0.61 -12.39
CA ALA A 48 3.82 0.19 -13.65
C ALA A 48 4.34 0.96 -14.87
N ALA A 49 4.80 2.21 -14.69
CA ALA A 49 5.38 3.00 -15.78
C ALA A 49 6.83 2.61 -16.15
N THR A 50 7.51 1.79 -15.34
CA THR A 50 8.93 1.43 -15.55
C THR A 50 9.12 0.02 -16.12
N THR A 51 8.05 -0.73 -16.34
CA THR A 51 8.09 -2.01 -17.08
C THR A 51 7.60 -1.79 -18.49
N ASN A 52 8.42 -1.16 -19.33
CA ASN A 52 8.34 -1.11 -20.79
C ASN A 52 9.68 -0.50 -21.29
N ASP A 53 10.74 -1.29 -21.29
CA ASP A 53 11.94 -1.09 -22.12
C ASP A 53 12.40 -2.45 -22.65
#